data_AF-A0A3A5V455-F1
#
_entry.id   AF-A0A3A5V455-F1
#
_cell.length_a   1.000
_cell.length_b   1.000
_cell.length_c   1.000
_cell.angle_alpha   90.00
_cell.angle_beta   90.00
_cell.angle_gamma   90.00
#
_symmetry.space_group_name_H-M   'P 1'
#
loop_
_entity.id
_entity.type
_entity.pdbx_description
1 polymer ?
#
loop_
_entity_poly.entity_id
_entity_poly.type
_entity_poly.pdbx_seq_one_letter_code
_entity_poly.pdbx_strand_id
1 'polypeptide(L)'
;MAMGLDLVAVLKRLGVNIDTHSPPIIAPSVITWLGRLFDVSPEHSKLGMIEGMEVWNSGEGFAPLDLVGIETWLFDAPRGDHLIIAERNMTFDVDETPVRDGRRVAIWTQSQLAEFIGHAVLDGSLVIVEAEEVESLDSEPELFSGSGPFTLKPKNDFSELEIKGYDISMAKPVLIPAKIHLVTGIVKGPVEEEVSRWILNCDGLHIVDEFDLLERSPILKHEFLNVEEEPNFSDVMTERRTHSDGMGDLLHWWVFDDGSAKTVEYPVLVPAHKGIDAFGKNWILNGVTGKIHTNF
;
A
#
# COMPACT_ATOMS: atom_id res chain seq x y z
N MET A 1 -6.35 1.79 -9.43
CA MET A 1 -7.51 1.55 -8.54
C MET A 1 -7.86 2.88 -7.91
N ALA A 2 -9.13 3.30 -7.93
CA ALA A 2 -9.54 4.51 -7.24
C ALA A 2 -9.27 4.31 -5.73
N MET A 3 -8.39 5.13 -5.17
CA MET A 3 -8.03 5.10 -3.76
C MET A 3 -9.18 5.75 -3.00
N GLY A 4 -10.10 4.94 -2.50
CA GLY A 4 -11.20 5.42 -1.65
C GLY A 4 -10.63 6.00 -0.35
N LEU A 5 -11.35 6.95 0.24
CA LEU A 5 -10.96 7.57 1.50
C LEU A 5 -10.90 6.51 2.61
N ASP A 6 -9.77 6.37 3.32
CA ASP A 6 -9.74 5.55 4.54
C ASP A 6 -10.50 6.29 5.65
N LEU A 7 -11.79 5.98 5.74
CA LEU A 7 -12.71 6.63 6.68
C LEU A 7 -12.31 6.39 8.14
N VAL A 8 -11.67 5.26 8.47
CA VAL A 8 -11.19 5.00 9.83
C VAL A 8 -10.03 5.93 10.15
N ALA A 9 -9.08 6.10 9.23
CA ALA A 9 -7.97 7.03 9.40
C ALA A 9 -8.45 8.48 9.55
N VAL A 10 -9.45 8.89 8.74
CA VAL A 10 -10.07 10.23 8.84
C VAL A 10 -10.72 10.44 10.20
N LEU A 11 -11.55 9.51 10.65
CA LEU A 11 -12.21 9.60 11.96
C LEU A 11 -11.19 9.71 13.10
N LYS A 12 -10.14 8.87 13.10
CA LYS A 12 -9.06 8.94 14.10
C LYS A 12 -8.33 10.26 14.09
N ARG A 13 -8.03 10.81 12.90
CA ARG A 13 -7.35 12.10 12.76
C ARG A 13 -8.19 13.26 13.29
N LEU A 14 -9.52 13.14 13.22
CA LEU A 14 -10.49 14.07 13.80
C LEU A 14 -10.75 13.83 15.29
N GLY A 15 -9.89 13.05 15.94
CA GLY A 15 -9.97 12.76 17.38
C GLY A 15 -11.07 11.77 17.76
N VAL A 16 -11.68 11.08 16.80
CA VAL A 16 -12.68 10.04 17.09
C VAL A 16 -11.95 8.77 17.49
N ASN A 17 -12.17 8.35 18.74
CA ASN A 17 -11.62 7.13 19.30
C ASN A 17 -12.44 5.91 18.85
N ILE A 18 -11.87 5.08 17.98
CA ILE A 18 -12.52 3.91 17.38
C ILE A 18 -11.67 2.64 17.53
N ASP A 19 -12.26 1.58 18.10
CA ASP A 19 -11.65 0.26 18.25
C ASP A 19 -12.02 -0.63 17.07
N THR A 20 -11.01 -1.16 16.38
CA THR A 20 -11.14 -1.99 15.19
C THR A 20 -10.83 -3.47 15.44
N HIS A 21 -10.51 -3.87 16.68
CA HIS A 21 -9.97 -5.21 16.97
C HIS A 21 -11.05 -6.25 17.27
N SER A 22 -12.30 -5.84 17.45
CA SER A 22 -13.40 -6.70 17.90
C SER A 22 -14.61 -6.66 16.96
N PRO A 23 -14.47 -7.07 15.68
CA PRO A 23 -15.58 -7.01 14.73
C PRO A 23 -16.73 -7.94 15.15
N PRO A 24 -17.99 -7.50 15.00
CA PRO A 24 -19.15 -8.35 15.22
C PRO A 24 -19.25 -9.43 14.14
N ILE A 25 -19.80 -10.59 14.50
CA ILE A 25 -20.05 -11.69 13.55
C ILE A 25 -21.32 -11.38 12.76
N ILE A 26 -21.15 -10.99 11.50
CA ILE A 26 -22.26 -10.70 10.58
C ILE A 26 -22.05 -11.39 9.22
N ALA A 27 -23.13 -11.62 8.48
CA ALA A 27 -23.03 -12.09 7.10
C ALA A 27 -22.42 -11.00 6.20
N PRO A 28 -21.75 -11.37 5.09
CA PRO A 28 -21.28 -10.40 4.11
C PRO A 28 -22.45 -9.55 3.59
N SER A 29 -22.32 -8.23 3.71
CA SER A 29 -23.33 -7.28 3.27
C SER A 29 -22.65 -6.06 2.64
N VAL A 30 -23.43 -5.21 1.97
CA VAL A 30 -22.94 -3.92 1.45
C VAL A 30 -22.49 -3.00 2.59
N ILE A 31 -23.04 -3.18 3.78
CA ILE A 31 -22.69 -2.43 4.97
C ILE A 31 -21.58 -3.19 5.72
N THR A 32 -20.41 -2.57 5.80
CA THR A 32 -19.22 -3.12 6.44
C THR A 32 -18.99 -2.46 7.79
N TRP A 33 -18.48 -3.23 8.74
CA TRP A 33 -18.13 -2.71 10.06
C TRP A 33 -16.79 -1.97 10.00
N LEU A 34 -16.74 -0.77 10.58
CA LEU A 34 -15.51 0.01 10.70
C LEU A 34 -14.87 -0.10 12.07
N GLY A 35 -15.68 -0.14 13.13
CA GLY A 35 -15.17 -0.14 14.49
C GLY A 35 -16.23 0.20 15.53
N ARG A 36 -15.84 0.19 16.81
CA ARG A 36 -16.67 0.60 17.94
C ARG A 36 -16.13 1.86 18.59
N LEU A 37 -16.99 2.83 18.84
CA LEU A 37 -16.61 4.08 19.51
C LEU A 37 -16.33 3.85 21.00
N PHE A 38 -15.28 4.46 21.51
CA PHE A 38 -14.96 4.54 22.95
C PHE A 38 -14.48 5.94 23.29
N ASP A 39 -14.51 6.36 24.57
CA ASP A 39 -13.99 7.66 25.01
C ASP A 39 -14.44 8.84 24.11
N VAL A 40 -15.76 8.96 23.92
CA VAL A 40 -16.37 9.92 22.99
C VAL A 40 -16.37 11.32 23.59
N SER A 41 -15.74 12.28 22.91
CA SER A 41 -15.67 13.66 23.37
C SER A 41 -17.05 14.35 23.37
N PRO A 42 -17.25 15.42 24.18
CA PRO A 42 -18.49 16.20 24.14
C PRO A 42 -18.80 16.82 22.77
N GLU A 43 -17.80 17.09 21.95
CA GLU A 43 -17.97 17.64 20.60
C GLU A 43 -18.51 16.57 19.65
N HIS A 44 -17.91 15.37 19.66
CA HIS A 44 -18.39 14.24 18.87
C HIS A 44 -19.77 13.77 19.33
N SER A 45 -20.07 13.85 20.63
CA SER A 45 -21.39 13.52 21.16
C SER A 45 -22.49 14.43 20.62
N LYS A 46 -22.20 15.73 20.39
CA LYS A 46 -23.15 16.65 19.73
C LYS A 46 -23.44 16.29 18.28
N LEU A 47 -22.55 15.55 17.63
CA LEU A 47 -22.73 15.02 16.27
C LEU A 47 -23.49 13.69 16.25
N GLY A 48 -24.00 13.24 17.41
CA GLY A 48 -24.79 12.02 17.54
C GLY A 48 -23.96 10.77 17.81
N MET A 49 -22.65 10.89 18.04
CA MET A 49 -21.81 9.77 18.46
C MET A 49 -22.06 9.40 19.92
N ILE A 50 -22.08 8.10 20.21
CA ILE A 50 -22.34 7.56 21.54
C ILE A 50 -21.24 6.56 21.89
N GLU A 51 -20.80 6.55 23.15
CA GLU A 51 -19.83 5.55 23.62
C GLU A 51 -20.41 4.14 23.50
N GLY A 52 -19.63 3.20 22.96
CA GLY A 52 -20.05 1.83 22.69
C GLY A 52 -20.85 1.65 21.40
N MET A 53 -21.07 2.72 20.63
CA MET A 53 -21.77 2.67 19.34
C MET A 53 -20.93 1.97 18.29
N GLU A 54 -21.56 1.10 17.49
CA GLU A 54 -20.94 0.41 16.37
C GLU A 54 -20.99 1.30 15.12
N VAL A 55 -19.86 1.52 14.47
CA VAL A 55 -19.73 2.35 13.26
C VAL A 55 -19.62 1.46 12.03
N TRP A 56 -20.37 1.82 11.01
CA TRP A 56 -20.51 1.06 9.77
C TRP A 56 -20.40 1.98 8.56
N ASN A 57 -20.08 1.40 7.42
CA ASN A 57 -19.97 2.11 6.16
C ASN A 57 -20.70 1.34 5.05
N SER A 58 -21.40 2.05 4.16
CA SER A 58 -21.97 1.44 2.95
C SER A 58 -20.97 1.30 1.79
N GLY A 59 -19.77 1.88 1.93
CA GLY A 59 -18.71 1.91 0.93
C GLY A 59 -19.03 2.78 -0.28
N GLU A 60 -18.08 2.93 -1.21
CA GLU A 60 -18.32 3.66 -2.44
C GLU A 60 -19.07 2.82 -3.49
N GLY A 61 -19.83 3.48 -4.37
CA GLY A 61 -20.21 2.90 -5.65
C GLY A 61 -21.62 3.27 -6.15
N PHE A 62 -21.91 2.83 -7.37
CA PHE A 62 -23.07 3.29 -8.15
C PHE A 62 -24.44 2.84 -7.61
N ALA A 63 -24.53 1.65 -7.01
CA ALA A 63 -25.79 1.14 -6.49
C ALA A 63 -26.18 1.92 -5.22
N PRO A 64 -27.35 2.56 -5.16
CA PRO A 64 -27.72 3.34 -3.99
C PRO A 64 -28.03 2.44 -2.79
N LEU A 65 -27.89 3.00 -1.59
CA LEU A 65 -28.34 2.37 -0.36
C LEU A 65 -29.87 2.51 -0.27
N ASP A 66 -30.57 1.38 -0.24
CA ASP A 66 -32.02 1.31 -0.18
C ASP A 66 -32.53 0.76 1.18
N LEU A 67 -33.83 0.87 1.41
CA LEU A 67 -34.46 0.39 2.65
C LEU A 67 -34.24 -1.12 2.84
N VAL A 68 -34.29 -1.91 1.77
CA VAL A 68 -34.10 -3.37 1.82
C VAL A 68 -32.68 -3.71 2.28
N GLY A 69 -31.67 -2.97 1.83
CA GLY A 69 -30.29 -3.12 2.28
C GLY A 69 -30.13 -2.86 3.77
N ILE A 70 -30.75 -1.78 4.28
CA ILE A 70 -30.75 -1.47 5.72
C ILE A 70 -31.50 -2.55 6.51
N GLU A 71 -32.70 -2.95 6.08
CA GLU A 71 -33.48 -3.99 6.75
C GLU A 71 -32.69 -5.29 6.85
N THR A 72 -32.09 -5.73 5.74
CA THR A 72 -31.30 -6.95 5.68
C THR A 72 -30.12 -6.90 6.64
N TRP A 73 -29.37 -5.79 6.65
CA TRP A 73 -28.28 -5.59 7.60
C TRP A 73 -28.77 -5.56 9.05
N LEU A 74 -29.91 -4.92 9.33
CA LEU A 74 -30.48 -4.77 10.68
C LEU A 74 -30.90 -6.11 11.29
N PHE A 75 -31.17 -7.13 10.48
CA PHE A 75 -31.42 -8.50 10.96
C PHE A 75 -30.18 -9.11 11.61
N ASP A 76 -29.00 -8.88 11.02
CA ASP A 76 -27.74 -9.48 11.44
C ASP A 76 -26.95 -8.58 12.40
N ALA A 77 -27.20 -7.27 12.40
CA ALA A 77 -26.54 -6.32 13.28
C ALA A 77 -26.65 -6.74 14.77
N PRO A 78 -25.59 -6.54 15.58
CA PRO A 78 -25.67 -6.79 17.02
C PRO A 78 -26.69 -5.87 17.69
N ARG A 79 -27.02 -6.11 18.96
CA ARG A 79 -27.85 -5.17 19.73
C ARG A 79 -27.00 -3.97 20.15
N GLY A 80 -27.62 -2.79 20.22
CA GLY A 80 -26.95 -1.57 20.66
C GLY A 80 -27.27 -0.37 19.79
N ASP A 81 -26.35 0.60 19.84
CA ASP A 81 -26.39 1.81 19.04
C ASP A 81 -25.50 1.64 17.81
N HIS A 82 -25.98 2.08 16.66
CA HIS A 82 -25.30 1.94 15.39
C HIS A 82 -25.27 3.27 14.64
N LEU A 83 -24.13 3.59 14.05
CA LEU A 83 -23.97 4.70 13.11
C LEU A 83 -23.57 4.14 11.75
N ILE A 84 -24.41 4.35 10.74
CA ILE A 84 -24.07 4.04 9.35
C ILE A 84 -23.62 5.32 8.67
N ILE A 85 -22.40 5.31 8.14
CA ILE A 85 -21.91 6.37 7.26
C ILE A 85 -22.22 5.96 5.82
N ALA A 86 -23.08 6.73 5.16
CA ALA A 86 -23.52 6.46 3.80
C ALA A 86 -22.62 7.20 2.80
N GLU A 87 -21.66 6.49 2.22
CA GLU A 87 -20.79 7.01 1.14
C GLU A 87 -21.44 6.93 -0.25
N ARG A 88 -22.61 6.28 -0.36
CA ARG A 88 -23.42 6.14 -1.58
C ARG A 88 -24.68 7.00 -1.51
N ASN A 89 -25.27 7.28 -2.67
CA ASN A 89 -26.60 7.86 -2.73
C ASN A 89 -27.62 6.97 -2.01
N MET A 90 -28.59 7.58 -1.32
CA MET A 90 -29.69 6.89 -0.67
C MET A 90 -30.97 7.02 -1.50
N THR A 91 -31.82 6.00 -1.52
CA THR A 91 -33.14 6.04 -2.19
C THR A 91 -34.29 6.36 -1.25
N PHE A 92 -34.01 6.68 0.01
CA PHE A 92 -34.98 6.89 1.08
C PHE A 92 -34.48 8.00 2.01
N ASP A 93 -35.41 8.63 2.72
CA ASP A 93 -35.08 9.66 3.71
C ASP A 93 -34.68 9.01 5.05
N VAL A 94 -33.79 9.64 5.80
CA VAL A 94 -33.30 9.07 7.09
C VAL A 94 -34.46 8.81 8.08
N ASP A 95 -35.53 9.58 8.01
CA ASP A 95 -36.73 9.40 8.85
C ASP A 95 -37.51 8.10 8.52
N GLU A 96 -37.27 7.52 7.33
CA GLU A 96 -37.85 6.24 6.89
C GLU A 96 -37.02 5.04 7.34
N THR A 97 -35.92 5.26 8.08
CA THR A 97 -35.01 4.19 8.51
C THR A 97 -35.75 3.12 9.33
N PRO A 98 -35.65 1.84 8.95
CA PRO A 98 -36.28 0.73 9.67
C PRO A 98 -35.84 0.68 11.14
N VAL A 99 -36.79 0.42 12.03
CA VAL A 99 -36.54 0.30 13.47
C VAL A 99 -36.69 -1.16 13.90
N ARG A 100 -35.78 -1.63 14.76
CA ARG A 100 -35.83 -2.97 15.34
C ARG A 100 -35.55 -2.92 16.84
N ASP A 101 -36.30 -3.70 17.62
CA ASP A 101 -36.15 -3.68 19.07
C ASP A 101 -34.71 -4.04 19.51
N GLY A 102 -34.21 -3.26 20.48
CA GLY A 102 -32.84 -3.34 20.97
C GLY A 102 -31.75 -2.83 20.01
N ARG A 103 -32.10 -2.15 18.92
CA ARG A 103 -31.16 -1.56 17.96
C ARG A 103 -31.60 -0.15 17.57
N ARG A 104 -30.74 0.83 17.82
CA ARG A 104 -30.95 2.21 17.37
C ARG A 104 -29.96 2.50 16.25
N VAL A 105 -30.46 3.04 15.15
CA VAL A 105 -29.67 3.32 13.95
C VAL A 105 -29.70 4.82 13.70
N ALA A 106 -28.53 5.43 13.66
CA ALA A 106 -28.31 6.75 13.10
C ALA A 106 -27.65 6.59 11.72
N ILE A 107 -28.01 7.46 10.79
CA ILE A 107 -27.39 7.49 9.46
C ILE A 107 -26.76 8.86 9.25
N TRP A 108 -25.50 8.87 8.87
CA TRP A 108 -24.83 10.04 8.30
C TRP A 108 -24.92 9.95 6.78
N THR A 109 -25.68 10.86 6.20
CA THR A 109 -25.76 11.04 4.75
C THR A 109 -24.44 11.59 4.20
N GLN A 110 -24.25 11.50 2.88
CA GLN A 110 -23.12 12.12 2.20
C GLN A 110 -22.98 13.61 2.54
N SER A 111 -24.11 14.33 2.66
CA SER A 111 -24.11 15.75 3.02
C SER A 111 -23.58 15.99 4.44
N GLN A 112 -23.98 15.15 5.41
CA GLN A 112 -23.51 15.26 6.79
C GLN A 112 -22.03 14.86 6.91
N LEU A 113 -21.60 13.85 6.17
CA LEU A 113 -20.19 13.46 6.10
C LEU A 113 -19.35 14.58 5.48
N ALA A 114 -19.81 15.17 4.38
CA ALA A 114 -19.14 16.29 3.72
C ALA A 114 -19.09 17.53 4.62
N GLU A 115 -20.15 17.82 5.37
CA GLU A 115 -20.16 18.89 6.35
C GLU A 115 -19.15 18.63 7.49
N PHE A 116 -19.12 17.42 8.03
CA PHE A 116 -18.18 17.02 9.08
C PHE A 116 -16.72 17.18 8.63
N ILE A 117 -16.38 16.65 7.45
CA ILE A 117 -15.04 16.80 6.87
C ILE A 117 -14.76 18.27 6.54
N GLY A 118 -15.73 18.98 5.95
CA GLY A 118 -15.60 20.38 5.55
C GLY A 118 -15.30 21.30 6.73
N HIS A 119 -16.00 21.14 7.86
CA HIS A 119 -15.71 21.90 9.08
C HIS A 119 -14.30 21.62 9.59
N ALA A 120 -13.87 20.37 9.58
CA ALA A 120 -12.52 20.00 9.98
C ALA A 120 -11.43 20.57 9.05
N VAL A 121 -11.75 20.78 7.78
CA VAL A 121 -10.85 21.49 6.86
C VAL A 121 -10.79 22.97 7.18
N LEU A 122 -11.94 23.59 7.45
CA LEU A 122 -12.05 25.02 7.74
C LEU A 122 -11.41 25.41 9.07
N ASP A 123 -11.46 24.55 10.08
CA ASP A 123 -10.83 24.78 11.39
C ASP A 123 -9.34 24.39 11.43
N GLY A 124 -8.82 23.78 10.36
CA GLY A 124 -7.43 23.37 10.21
C GLY A 124 -7.08 22.02 10.85
N SER A 125 -8.05 21.28 11.40
CA SER A 125 -7.85 19.93 11.94
C SER A 125 -7.52 18.92 10.83
N LEU A 126 -7.99 19.19 9.61
CA LEU A 126 -7.75 18.39 8.43
C LEU A 126 -7.16 19.30 7.34
N VAL A 127 -5.97 18.96 6.85
CA VAL A 127 -5.34 19.70 5.75
C VAL A 127 -5.63 18.94 4.46
N ILE A 128 -6.35 19.56 3.53
CA ILE A 128 -6.45 19.05 2.17
C ILE A 128 -5.11 19.33 1.51
N VAL A 129 -4.34 18.28 1.34
CA VAL A 129 -3.15 18.31 0.49
C VAL A 129 -3.67 18.06 -0.93
N GLU A 130 -3.37 18.93 -1.89
CA GLU A 130 -3.51 18.54 -3.28
C GLU A 130 -2.69 17.28 -3.47
N ALA A 131 -3.19 16.33 -4.26
CA ALA A 131 -2.40 15.18 -4.71
C ALA A 131 -1.34 15.66 -5.72
N GLU A 132 -0.51 16.63 -5.34
CA GLU A 132 0.90 16.52 -5.61
C GLU A 132 1.36 15.34 -4.78
N GLU A 133 2.04 14.40 -5.45
CA GLU A 133 2.62 13.20 -4.88
C GLU A 133 3.06 13.49 -3.45
N VAL A 134 2.35 12.89 -2.48
CA VAL A 134 2.77 12.96 -1.10
C VAL A 134 4.13 12.28 -1.10
N GLU A 135 5.18 13.09 -1.17
CA GLU A 135 6.56 12.74 -0.87
C GLU A 135 6.54 12.14 0.55
N SER A 136 6.29 10.83 0.61
CA SER A 136 6.39 10.02 1.81
C SER A 136 7.86 9.76 2.09
N LEU A 137 8.58 10.82 2.44
CA LEU A 137 10.00 10.74 2.77
C LEU A 137 10.28 10.61 4.27
N ASP A 138 9.26 10.59 5.14
CA ASP A 138 9.47 10.47 6.59
C ASP A 138 8.59 9.41 7.29
N SER A 139 7.82 8.60 6.55
CA SER A 139 7.25 7.37 7.11
C SER A 139 7.98 6.18 6.51
N GLU A 140 8.59 5.33 7.35
CA GLU A 140 8.96 3.98 6.91
C GLU A 140 7.75 3.41 6.13
N PRO A 141 7.92 2.96 4.88
CA PRO A 141 6.86 2.29 4.15
C PRO A 141 6.29 1.23 5.07
N GLU A 142 4.96 1.12 5.20
CA GLU A 142 4.33 0.13 6.10
C GLU A 142 4.94 -1.26 5.95
N LEU A 143 5.37 -1.59 4.72
CA LEU A 143 6.08 -2.81 4.34
C LEU A 143 7.34 -3.08 5.17
N PHE A 144 8.12 -2.04 5.53
CA PHE A 144 9.37 -2.16 6.30
C PHE A 144 9.21 -1.71 7.76
N SER A 145 8.00 -1.76 8.31
CA SER A 145 7.78 -1.45 9.72
C SER A 145 8.42 -2.51 10.65
N GLY A 146 9.29 -2.07 11.56
CA GLY A 146 9.91 -2.90 12.59
C GLY A 146 11.41 -3.17 12.41
N SER A 147 11.98 -4.05 13.24
CA SER A 147 13.41 -4.35 13.18
C SER A 147 13.71 -5.41 12.10
N GLY A 148 14.40 -5.00 11.02
CA GLY A 148 14.90 -5.91 9.99
C GLY A 148 16.01 -6.88 10.48
N PRO A 149 16.59 -7.69 9.59
CA PRO A 149 16.43 -7.65 8.13
C PRO A 149 15.13 -8.30 7.63
N PHE A 150 14.57 -7.74 6.55
CA PHE A 150 13.32 -8.21 5.95
C PHE A 150 13.60 -9.17 4.80
N THR A 151 12.83 -10.25 4.67
CA THR A 151 13.05 -11.23 3.60
C THR A 151 12.10 -10.98 2.45
N LEU A 152 12.64 -10.73 1.25
CA LEU A 152 11.84 -10.54 0.04
C LEU A 152 11.15 -11.85 -0.37
N LYS A 153 9.96 -11.75 -0.94
CA LYS A 153 9.25 -12.89 -1.53
C LYS A 153 9.79 -13.16 -2.94
N PRO A 154 10.17 -14.40 -3.28
CA PRO A 154 10.69 -14.70 -4.61
C PRO A 154 9.55 -14.72 -5.64
N LYS A 155 9.82 -14.19 -6.84
CA LYS A 155 8.94 -14.30 -8.01
C LYS A 155 9.04 -15.66 -8.70
N ASN A 156 10.14 -16.40 -8.44
CA ASN A 156 10.41 -17.71 -9.04
C ASN A 156 10.40 -17.69 -10.57
N ASP A 157 10.95 -16.65 -11.19
CA ASP A 157 11.23 -16.66 -12.62
C ASP A 157 12.55 -17.41 -12.89
N PHE A 158 12.45 -18.50 -13.65
CA PHE A 158 13.57 -19.38 -14.00
C PHE A 158 13.97 -19.26 -15.48
N SER A 159 13.37 -18.33 -16.23
CA SER A 159 13.54 -18.20 -17.68
C SER A 159 15.01 -18.05 -18.08
N GLU A 160 15.79 -17.26 -17.32
CA GLU A 160 17.24 -17.10 -17.52
C GLU A 160 18.03 -18.41 -17.35
N LEU A 161 17.61 -19.31 -16.44
CA LEU A 161 18.28 -20.60 -16.27
C LEU A 161 18.04 -21.51 -17.47
N GLU A 162 16.82 -21.51 -18.00
CA GLU A 162 16.47 -22.27 -19.20
C GLU A 162 17.28 -21.79 -20.40
N ILE A 163 17.40 -20.47 -20.59
CA ILE A 163 18.20 -19.87 -21.67
C ILE A 163 19.68 -20.27 -21.56
N LYS A 164 20.25 -20.28 -20.34
CA LYS A 164 21.65 -20.66 -20.11
C LYS A 164 21.88 -22.16 -20.00
N GLY A 165 20.82 -22.97 -20.02
CA GLY A 165 20.89 -24.43 -19.87
C GLY A 165 21.38 -24.88 -18.49
N TYR A 166 21.12 -24.09 -17.44
CA TYR A 166 21.46 -24.44 -16.07
C TYR A 166 20.35 -25.24 -15.40
N ASP A 167 20.73 -26.29 -14.68
CA ASP A 167 19.80 -27.20 -14.03
C ASP A 167 19.48 -26.75 -12.59
N ILE A 168 18.24 -26.32 -12.36
CA ILE A 168 17.73 -25.89 -11.05
C ILE A 168 17.56 -27.05 -10.07
N SER A 169 17.40 -28.29 -10.54
CA SER A 169 17.07 -29.44 -9.68
C SER A 169 18.19 -29.79 -8.70
N MET A 170 19.43 -29.46 -9.06
CA MET A 170 20.62 -29.68 -8.24
C MET A 170 21.02 -28.43 -7.44
N ALA A 171 20.29 -27.33 -7.58
CA ALA A 171 20.58 -26.08 -6.90
C ALA A 171 20.08 -26.11 -5.45
N LYS A 172 20.81 -25.40 -4.58
CA LYS A 172 20.50 -25.27 -3.16
C LYS A 172 19.86 -23.91 -2.89
N PRO A 173 18.74 -23.85 -2.13
CA PRO A 173 18.19 -22.58 -1.70
C PRO A 173 19.11 -21.89 -0.70
N VAL A 174 19.36 -20.61 -0.91
CA VAL A 174 20.21 -19.75 -0.07
C VAL A 174 19.54 -18.39 0.12
N LEU A 175 19.99 -17.63 1.11
CA LEU A 175 19.62 -16.23 1.29
C LEU A 175 20.83 -15.34 1.00
N ILE A 176 20.59 -14.22 0.33
CA ILE A 176 21.63 -13.23 0.04
C ILE A 176 21.34 -11.97 0.84
N PRO A 177 22.20 -11.58 1.80
CA PRO A 177 22.12 -10.27 2.43
C PRO A 177 22.35 -9.17 1.39
N ALA A 178 21.40 -8.24 1.28
CA ALA A 178 21.42 -7.17 0.30
C ALA A 178 20.78 -5.89 0.87
N LYS A 179 20.78 -4.83 0.08
CA LYS A 179 20.06 -3.58 0.39
C LYS A 179 19.03 -3.31 -0.68
N ILE A 180 17.85 -2.85 -0.27
CA ILE A 180 16.87 -2.26 -1.20
C ILE A 180 16.75 -0.78 -0.89
N HIS A 181 16.78 0.04 -1.93
CA HIS A 181 16.77 1.48 -1.87
C HIS A 181 15.47 2.00 -2.46
N LEU A 182 14.78 2.89 -1.74
CA LEU A 182 13.79 3.77 -2.35
C LEU A 182 14.52 5.04 -2.80
N VAL A 183 14.64 5.22 -4.10
CA VAL A 183 15.30 6.38 -4.70
C VAL A 183 14.25 7.30 -5.29
N THR A 184 14.25 8.54 -4.83
CA THR A 184 13.37 9.62 -5.30
C THR A 184 14.22 10.77 -5.84
N GLY A 185 13.72 11.50 -6.82
CA GLY A 185 14.41 12.66 -7.38
C GLY A 185 13.79 13.10 -8.70
N ILE A 186 14.46 13.99 -9.42
CA ILE A 186 13.95 14.61 -10.63
C ILE A 186 14.65 14.01 -11.84
N VAL A 187 13.89 13.66 -12.88
CA VAL A 187 14.40 13.38 -14.22
C VAL A 187 14.15 14.57 -15.15
N LYS A 188 15.19 14.96 -15.90
CA LYS A 188 15.16 16.08 -16.84
C LYS A 188 15.08 15.57 -18.26
N GLY A 189 14.02 15.95 -18.96
CA GLY A 189 13.80 15.67 -20.38
C GLY A 189 13.15 16.86 -21.09
N PRO A 190 12.27 16.62 -22.07
CA PRO A 190 11.36 17.65 -22.61
C PRO A 190 10.51 18.33 -21.53
N VAL A 191 10.23 17.60 -20.44
CA VAL A 191 9.57 18.07 -19.23
C VAL A 191 10.38 17.56 -18.04
N GLU A 192 10.42 18.33 -16.95
CA GLU A 192 10.95 17.87 -15.66
C GLU A 192 9.86 17.09 -14.92
N GLU A 193 10.21 15.91 -14.43
CA GLU A 193 9.27 15.00 -13.78
C GLU A 193 9.93 14.42 -12.53
N GLU A 194 9.17 14.30 -11.45
CA GLU A 194 9.60 13.59 -10.25
C GLU A 194 9.46 12.08 -10.48
N VAL A 195 10.44 11.32 -10.00
CA VAL A 195 10.47 9.86 -10.16
C VAL A 195 10.79 9.21 -8.82
N SER A 196 10.09 8.11 -8.55
CA SER A 196 10.31 7.25 -7.38
C SER A 196 10.46 5.80 -7.84
N ARG A 197 11.55 5.13 -7.46
CA ARG A 197 11.80 3.72 -7.80
C ARG A 197 12.44 2.94 -6.66
N TRP A 198 12.08 1.67 -6.59
CA TRP A 198 12.74 0.69 -5.76
C TRP A 198 13.91 0.05 -6.52
N ILE A 199 15.09 0.07 -5.91
CA ILE A 199 16.33 -0.47 -6.49
C ILE A 199 16.94 -1.48 -5.52
N LEU A 200 17.05 -2.73 -5.97
CA LEU A 200 17.77 -3.78 -5.27
C LEU A 200 19.27 -3.68 -5.59
N ASN A 201 20.08 -3.54 -4.56
CA ASN A 201 21.54 -3.55 -4.61
C ASN A 201 22.05 -4.94 -4.17
N CYS A 202 22.36 -5.78 -5.16
CA CYS A 202 22.71 -7.18 -4.99
C CYS A 202 23.50 -7.67 -6.21
N ASP A 203 24.82 -7.49 -6.18
CA ASP A 203 25.76 -7.66 -7.30
C ASP A 203 25.36 -6.81 -8.51
N GLY A 204 25.27 -5.51 -8.26
CA GLY A 204 24.77 -4.49 -9.17
C GLY A 204 23.40 -3.95 -8.74
N LEU A 205 22.93 -2.95 -9.49
CA LEU A 205 21.69 -2.23 -9.21
C LEU A 205 20.57 -2.69 -10.14
N HIS A 206 19.41 -3.02 -9.57
CA HIS A 206 18.28 -3.59 -10.29
C HIS A 206 16.98 -2.91 -9.88
N ILE A 207 16.26 -2.32 -10.84
CA ILE A 207 14.90 -1.81 -10.60
C ILE A 207 13.98 -2.99 -10.28
N VAL A 208 13.16 -2.82 -9.24
CA VAL A 208 12.15 -3.78 -8.83
C VAL A 208 10.81 -3.05 -8.73
N ASP A 209 9.97 -3.15 -9.77
CA ASP A 209 8.71 -2.40 -9.83
C ASP A 209 7.72 -2.82 -8.73
N GLU A 210 7.65 -4.13 -8.46
CA GLU A 210 6.76 -4.72 -7.45
C GLU A 210 7.49 -5.84 -6.71
N PHE A 211 7.38 -5.85 -5.38
CA PHE A 211 7.86 -6.92 -4.52
C PHE A 211 7.01 -7.01 -3.25
N ASP A 212 6.97 -8.20 -2.67
CA ASP A 212 6.39 -8.46 -1.35
C ASP A 212 7.48 -8.89 -0.38
N LEU A 213 7.16 -8.89 0.91
CA LEU A 213 7.95 -9.55 1.94
C LEU A 213 7.34 -10.89 2.35
N LEU A 214 8.19 -11.80 2.81
CA LEU A 214 7.76 -12.98 3.56
C LEU A 214 7.45 -12.57 4.99
N GLU A 215 6.29 -12.98 5.53
CA GLU A 215 5.94 -12.79 6.94
C GLU A 215 6.98 -13.41 7.89
N ARG A 216 7.66 -14.48 7.46
CA ARG A 216 8.69 -15.18 8.22
C ARG A 216 9.86 -15.54 7.33
N SER A 217 11.06 -15.13 7.73
CA SER A 217 12.28 -15.54 7.03
C SER A 217 12.54 -17.04 7.21
N PRO A 218 12.81 -17.80 6.14
CA PRO A 218 13.26 -19.17 6.26
C PRO A 218 14.69 -19.21 6.84
N ILE A 219 15.04 -20.31 7.51
CA ILE A 219 16.40 -20.54 8.00
C ILE A 219 17.18 -21.25 6.89
N LEU A 220 17.95 -20.49 6.12
CA LEU A 220 18.77 -20.99 5.02
C LEU A 220 20.22 -20.51 5.19
N LYS A 221 21.13 -21.14 4.44
CA LYS A 221 22.53 -20.68 4.39
C LYS A 221 22.61 -19.32 3.70
N HIS A 222 23.44 -18.43 4.24
CA HIS A 222 23.71 -17.15 3.60
C HIS A 222 24.86 -17.27 2.58
N GLU A 223 24.68 -16.65 1.42
CA GLU A 223 25.72 -16.45 0.42
C GLU A 223 25.86 -14.95 0.20
N PHE A 224 27.10 -14.46 0.17
CA PHE A 224 27.38 -13.03 0.10
C PHE A 224 27.70 -12.66 -1.35
N LEU A 225 26.94 -11.71 -1.86
CA LEU A 225 27.21 -11.05 -3.13
C LEU A 225 27.72 -9.63 -2.86
N ASN A 226 28.32 -9.01 -3.87
CA ASN A 226 28.81 -7.64 -3.74
C ASN A 226 27.62 -6.68 -3.53
N VAL A 227 27.68 -5.84 -2.51
CA VAL A 227 26.69 -4.77 -2.28
C VAL A 227 27.47 -3.47 -2.37
N GLU A 228 27.11 -2.61 -3.31
CA GLU A 228 27.78 -1.33 -3.50
C GLU A 228 27.50 -0.42 -2.30
N GLU A 229 28.54 0.05 -1.59
CA GLU A 229 28.37 0.91 -0.41
C GLU A 229 27.88 2.32 -0.79
N GLU A 230 28.37 2.84 -1.92
CA GLU A 230 28.01 4.15 -2.49
C GLU A 230 27.46 3.96 -3.92
N PRO A 231 26.24 3.42 -4.07
CA PRO A 231 25.67 3.13 -5.38
C PRO A 231 25.37 4.41 -6.16
N ASN A 232 25.70 4.41 -7.46
CA ASN A 232 25.30 5.48 -8.37
C ASN A 232 24.00 5.09 -9.08
N PHE A 233 22.91 5.80 -8.78
CA PHE A 233 21.59 5.51 -9.33
C PHE A 233 21.33 6.18 -10.68
N SER A 234 22.15 7.14 -11.14
CA SER A 234 21.96 7.89 -12.38
C SER A 234 21.66 6.98 -13.58
N ASP A 235 22.48 5.96 -13.77
CA ASP A 235 22.40 5.07 -14.94
C ASP A 235 21.13 4.23 -14.93
N VAL A 236 20.65 3.86 -13.75
CA VAL A 236 19.47 3.01 -13.55
C VAL A 236 18.19 3.83 -13.57
N MET A 237 18.23 5.06 -13.08
CA MET A 237 17.09 5.98 -13.05
C MET A 237 16.87 6.69 -14.39
N THR A 238 17.92 6.83 -15.20
CA THR A 238 17.84 7.43 -16.55
C THR A 238 17.17 6.48 -17.54
N GLU A 239 16.29 7.04 -18.37
CA GLU A 239 15.53 6.23 -19.33
C GLU A 239 15.22 6.95 -20.63
N ARG A 240 14.77 6.17 -21.61
CA ARG A 240 14.40 6.67 -22.93
C ARG A 240 12.91 6.44 -23.16
N ARG A 241 12.14 7.53 -23.21
CA ARG A 241 10.69 7.50 -23.41
C ARG A 241 10.31 8.17 -24.72
N THR A 242 9.14 7.81 -25.24
CA THR A 242 8.54 8.46 -26.41
C THR A 242 7.78 9.71 -25.95
N HIS A 243 8.03 10.85 -26.60
CA HIS A 243 7.31 12.11 -26.40
C HIS A 243 6.61 12.51 -27.70
N SER A 244 5.35 12.93 -27.61
CA SER A 244 4.58 13.39 -28.77
C SER A 244 4.31 14.89 -28.64
N ASP A 245 4.97 15.69 -29.48
CA ASP A 245 4.84 17.15 -29.51
C ASP A 245 3.91 17.65 -30.63
N GLY A 246 2.93 16.83 -31.03
CA GLY A 246 1.95 17.16 -32.07
C GLY A 246 2.47 17.14 -33.52
N MET A 247 3.79 16.95 -33.72
CA MET A 247 4.44 16.78 -35.04
C MET A 247 4.90 15.33 -35.30
N GLY A 248 4.66 14.41 -34.36
CA GLY A 248 5.08 13.01 -34.41
C GLY A 248 5.70 12.55 -33.09
N ASP A 249 5.96 11.26 -33.00
CA ASP A 249 6.52 10.61 -31.81
C ASP A 249 8.05 10.51 -31.92
N LEU A 250 8.77 11.15 -30.99
CA LEU A 250 10.23 11.11 -30.93
C LEU A 250 10.69 10.51 -29.60
N LEU A 251 11.81 9.77 -29.63
CA LEU A 251 12.43 9.22 -28.43
C LEU A 251 13.34 10.27 -27.78
N HIS A 252 13.03 10.66 -26.56
CA HIS A 252 13.83 11.58 -25.75
C HIS A 252 14.43 10.88 -24.53
N TRP A 253 15.50 11.46 -24.01
CA TRP A 253 16.13 11.03 -22.76
C TRP A 253 15.52 11.79 -21.60
N TRP A 254 15.18 11.05 -20.54
CA TRP A 254 14.90 11.56 -19.21
C TRP A 254 16.10 11.20 -18.35
N VAL A 255 16.97 12.17 -18.13
CA VAL A 255 18.23 12.00 -17.40
C VAL A 255 18.00 12.33 -15.95
N PHE A 256 18.34 11.40 -15.06
CA PHE A 256 18.19 11.62 -13.63
C PHE A 256 19.17 12.70 -13.12
N ASP A 257 18.68 13.62 -12.31
CA ASP A 257 19.49 14.64 -11.66
C ASP A 257 19.97 14.15 -10.30
N ASP A 258 21.21 13.66 -10.26
CA ASP A 258 21.84 13.16 -9.03
C ASP A 258 21.81 14.17 -7.88
N GLY A 259 21.82 15.49 -8.18
CA GLY A 259 21.76 16.54 -7.16
C GLY A 259 20.40 16.63 -6.45
N SER A 260 19.35 16.05 -7.06
CA SER A 260 18.00 16.00 -6.50
C SER A 260 17.70 14.70 -5.76
N ALA A 261 18.63 13.74 -5.76
CA ALA A 261 18.39 12.40 -5.26
C ALA A 261 18.20 12.37 -3.74
N LYS A 262 17.09 11.77 -3.30
CA LYS A 262 16.88 11.37 -1.90
C LYS A 262 16.70 9.85 -1.85
N THR A 263 17.42 9.22 -0.94
CA THR A 263 17.49 7.75 -0.86
C THR A 263 17.18 7.27 0.55
N VAL A 264 16.29 6.29 0.67
CA VAL A 264 16.05 5.54 1.91
C VAL A 264 16.49 4.10 1.70
N GLU A 265 17.26 3.54 2.64
CA GLU A 265 17.80 2.19 2.53
C GLU A 265 17.20 1.22 3.55
N TYR A 266 16.95 -0.01 3.11
CA TYR A 266 16.47 -1.09 3.96
C TYR A 266 17.34 -2.34 3.82
N PRO A 267 17.83 -2.92 4.93
CA PRO A 267 18.54 -4.20 4.89
C PRO A 267 17.56 -5.35 4.62
N VAL A 268 17.86 -6.14 3.59
CA VAL A 268 16.99 -7.24 3.15
C VAL A 268 17.74 -8.55 2.95
N LEU A 269 16.99 -9.65 3.00
CA LEU A 269 17.42 -10.99 2.62
C LEU A 269 16.71 -11.37 1.33
N VAL A 270 17.48 -11.73 0.30
CA VAL A 270 16.96 -12.11 -1.02
C VAL A 270 17.01 -13.64 -1.13
N PRO A 271 15.88 -14.33 -1.28
CA PRO A 271 15.87 -15.75 -1.60
C PRO A 271 16.50 -16.02 -2.97
N ALA A 272 17.36 -17.03 -3.03
CA ALA A 272 18.10 -17.37 -4.24
C ALA A 272 18.39 -18.86 -4.32
N HIS A 273 18.78 -19.31 -5.52
CA HIS A 273 19.20 -20.69 -5.77
C HIS A 273 20.66 -20.71 -6.23
N LYS A 274 21.50 -21.44 -5.49
CA LYS A 274 22.92 -21.63 -5.82
C LYS A 274 23.14 -23.00 -6.47
N GLY A 275 23.67 -23.02 -7.67
CA GLY A 275 24.04 -24.25 -8.37
C GLY A 275 25.46 -24.22 -8.90
N ILE A 276 25.80 -25.29 -9.61
CA ILE A 276 27.10 -25.49 -10.27
C ILE A 276 26.79 -25.82 -11.74
N ASP A 277 27.50 -25.19 -12.67
CA ASP A 277 27.36 -25.49 -14.09
C ASP A 277 28.16 -26.74 -14.52
N ALA A 278 28.03 -27.13 -15.79
CA ALA A 278 28.73 -28.28 -16.35
C ALA A 278 30.26 -28.17 -16.32
N PHE A 279 30.80 -26.95 -16.16
CA PHE A 279 32.23 -26.67 -16.09
C PHE A 279 32.75 -26.54 -14.65
N GLY A 280 31.89 -26.76 -13.65
CA GLY A 280 32.24 -26.69 -12.23
C GLY A 280 32.21 -25.27 -11.65
N LYS A 281 31.66 -24.30 -12.37
CA LYS A 281 31.54 -22.91 -11.92
C LYS A 281 30.24 -22.69 -11.16
N ASN A 282 30.31 -21.96 -10.05
CA ASN A 282 29.12 -21.60 -9.28
C ASN A 282 28.29 -20.55 -10.02
N TRP A 283 26.98 -20.67 -9.88
CA TRP A 283 26.02 -19.66 -10.28
C TRP A 283 24.99 -19.47 -9.17
N ILE A 284 24.44 -18.26 -9.07
CA ILE A 284 23.35 -17.92 -8.16
C ILE A 284 22.24 -17.25 -8.97
N LEU A 285 21.04 -17.83 -8.92
CA LEU A 285 19.83 -17.19 -9.42
C LEU A 285 19.20 -16.36 -8.29
N ASN A 286 19.10 -15.05 -8.50
CA ASN A 286 18.34 -14.15 -7.64
C ASN A 286 16.84 -14.40 -7.82
N GLY A 287 16.16 -14.86 -6.77
CA GLY A 287 14.75 -15.25 -6.84
C GLY A 287 13.77 -14.09 -6.97
N VAL A 288 14.23 -12.84 -6.79
CA VAL A 288 13.40 -11.63 -6.91
C VAL A 288 13.56 -10.99 -8.29
N THR A 289 14.79 -10.88 -8.80
CA THR A 289 15.08 -10.23 -10.10
C THR A 289 15.14 -11.21 -11.27
N GLY A 290 15.23 -12.52 -11.03
CA GLY A 290 15.43 -13.53 -12.06
C GLY A 290 16.84 -13.53 -12.69
N LYS A 291 17.74 -12.65 -12.22
CA LYS A 291 19.10 -12.55 -12.77
C LYS A 291 20.02 -13.64 -12.24
N ILE A 292 20.92 -14.11 -13.10
CA ILE A 292 21.94 -15.09 -12.75
C ILE A 292 23.28 -14.41 -12.60
N HIS A 293 23.86 -14.56 -11.41
CA HIS A 293 25.19 -14.10 -11.05
C HIS A 293 26.19 -15.25 -11.24
N THR A 294 27.23 -15.01 -12.06
CA THR A 294 28.20 -16.02 -12.46
C THR A 294 29.63 -15.52 -12.33
N ASN A 295 30.04 -14.92 -11.20
CA ASN A 295 31.42 -14.53 -10.84
C ASN A 295 31.43 -13.80 -9.49
N PHE A 296 31.14 -14.52 -8.41
CA PHE A 296 31.14 -13.99 -7.05
C PHE A 296 32.04 -14.84 -6.14
#